data_AF-A0AAW3BM13-F1
#
_entry.id   AF-A0AAW3BM13-F1
#
_cell.length_a   1.000
_cell.length_b   1.000
_cell.length_c   1.000
_cell.angle_alpha   90.00
_cell.angle_beta   90.00
_cell.angle_gamma   90.00
#
_symmetry.space_group_name_H-M   'P 1'
#
loop_
_entity.id
_entity.type
_entity.pdbx_description
1 polymer ?
#
loop_
_entity_poly.entity_id
_entity_poly.type
_entity_poly.pdbx_seq_one_letter_code
_entity_poly.pdbx_strand_id
1 'polypeptide(L)'
;MHFCVRRVVFYGFVWTAGDFFAQFYDAHREAAARRARGEKREEPRPTGAQMLGMLDKERLGHNGLFGLLAGGVIGQYEHLIPRIFGPLTRHITPCLLALGLQQLLVTPLILWSYFNAMTAGRGGLSDPSFMREHSFGAHRRHDLASVERHILYDVMPYPLLVSWGVYTPLFILAYIGQHRASTVLSCCLHVPWCGLLSHMQKTDLL
;
A
#
# COMPACT_ATOMS: atom_id res chain seq x y z
N MET A 1 -9.31 -21.90 -10.05
CA MET A 1 -8.43 -20.99 -10.82
C MET A 1 -9.04 -19.60 -11.00
N HIS A 2 -10.32 -19.44 -11.37
CA HIS A 2 -10.91 -18.13 -11.67
C HIS A 2 -10.88 -17.09 -10.53
N PHE A 3 -10.94 -17.53 -9.26
CA PHE A 3 -10.91 -16.64 -8.09
C PHE A 3 -9.53 -16.01 -7.85
N CYS A 4 -8.48 -16.82 -7.77
CA CYS A 4 -7.11 -16.34 -7.55
C CYS A 4 -6.67 -15.40 -8.68
N VAL A 5 -7.00 -15.69 -9.94
CA VAL A 5 -6.70 -14.80 -11.07
C VAL A 5 -7.39 -13.45 -10.93
N ARG A 6 -8.66 -13.42 -10.52
CA ARG A 6 -9.37 -12.17 -10.24
C ARG A 6 -8.70 -11.37 -9.12
N ARG A 7 -8.19 -12.04 -8.07
CA ARG A 7 -7.46 -11.39 -6.99
C ARG A 7 -6.11 -10.83 -7.44
N VAL A 8 -5.35 -11.58 -8.22
CA VAL A 8 -4.09 -11.10 -8.84
C VAL A 8 -4.34 -9.82 -9.62
N VAL A 9 -5.33 -9.81 -10.52
CA VAL A 9 -5.67 -8.63 -11.33
C VAL A 9 -6.16 -7.47 -10.45
N PHE A 10 -7.04 -7.74 -9.48
CA PHE A 10 -7.53 -6.73 -8.56
C PHE A 10 -6.40 -6.07 -7.76
N TYR A 11 -5.51 -6.86 -7.18
CA TYR A 11 -4.41 -6.33 -6.38
C TYR A 11 -3.38 -5.60 -7.26
N GLY A 12 -3.04 -6.14 -8.43
CA GLY A 12 -2.22 -5.42 -9.41
C GLY A 12 -2.79 -4.03 -9.73
N PHE A 13 -4.11 -3.96 -9.94
CA PHE A 13 -4.81 -2.70 -10.19
C PHE A 13 -4.76 -1.73 -9.00
N VAL A 14 -5.17 -2.14 -7.80
CA VAL A 14 -5.27 -1.21 -6.65
C VAL A 14 -3.90 -0.70 -6.20
N TRP A 15 -2.85 -1.51 -6.30
CA TRP A 15 -1.48 -1.08 -6.00
C TRP A 15 -0.97 -0.06 -7.03
N THR A 16 -1.21 -0.31 -8.33
CA THR A 16 -0.84 0.63 -9.40
C THR A 16 -1.64 1.93 -9.28
N ALA A 17 -2.95 1.83 -9.07
CA ALA A 17 -3.83 2.99 -8.93
C ALA A 17 -3.49 3.83 -7.70
N GLY A 18 -3.22 3.17 -6.56
CA GLY A 18 -2.82 3.87 -5.33
C GLY A 18 -1.55 4.68 -5.54
N ASP A 19 -0.52 4.07 -6.12
CA ASP A 19 0.73 4.76 -6.43
C ASP A 19 0.55 5.89 -7.46
N PHE A 20 -0.25 5.66 -8.52
CA PHE A 20 -0.60 6.71 -9.47
C PHE A 20 -1.22 7.92 -8.78
N PHE A 21 -2.21 7.71 -7.92
CA PHE A 21 -2.84 8.81 -7.19
C PHE A 21 -1.89 9.49 -6.21
N ALA A 22 -1.00 8.76 -5.55
CA ALA A 22 0.01 9.35 -4.67
C ALA A 22 0.97 10.27 -5.45
N GLN A 23 1.53 9.77 -6.56
CA GLN A 23 2.43 10.55 -7.41
C GLN A 23 1.72 11.77 -8.02
N PHE A 24 0.49 11.58 -8.50
CA PHE A 24 -0.33 12.65 -9.07
C PHE A 24 -0.66 13.72 -8.03
N TYR A 25 -1.00 13.31 -6.80
CA TYR A 25 -1.26 14.23 -5.70
C TYR A 25 0.01 15.02 -5.35
N ASP A 26 1.15 14.37 -5.17
CA ASP A 26 2.41 15.04 -4.84
C ASP A 26 2.83 16.04 -5.93
N ALA A 27 2.65 15.71 -7.20
CA ALA A 27 2.94 16.61 -8.32
C ALA A 27 2.01 17.84 -8.40
N HIS A 28 0.85 17.80 -7.76
CA HIS A 28 -0.19 18.83 -7.94
C HIS A 28 -0.65 19.51 -6.65
N ARG A 29 -0.27 19.01 -5.47
CA ARG A 29 -0.69 19.56 -4.17
C ARG A 29 -0.27 21.03 -4.01
N GLU A 30 0.95 21.37 -4.39
CA GLU A 30 1.46 22.75 -4.26
C GLU A 30 0.76 23.68 -5.23
N ALA A 31 0.60 23.26 -6.50
CA ALA A 31 -0.13 24.04 -7.48
C ALA A 31 -1.60 24.26 -7.07
N ALA A 32 -2.24 23.27 -6.45
CA ALA A 32 -3.59 23.40 -5.90
C ALA A 32 -3.62 24.35 -4.70
N ALA A 33 -2.66 24.24 -3.78
CA ALA A 33 -2.55 25.13 -2.61
C ALA A 33 -2.32 26.60 -3.00
N ARG A 34 -1.44 26.86 -3.99
CA ARG A 34 -1.19 28.21 -4.52
C ARG A 34 -2.46 28.82 -5.14
N ARG A 35 -3.25 28.02 -5.88
CA ARG A 35 -4.56 28.46 -6.40
C ARG A 35 -5.55 28.80 -5.29
N ALA A 36 -5.61 27.98 -4.24
CA ALA A 36 -6.47 28.26 -3.08
C ALA A 36 -6.06 29.55 -2.36
N ARG A 37 -4.77 29.90 -2.37
CA ARG A 37 -4.23 31.18 -1.87
C ARG A 37 -4.38 32.35 -2.83
N GLY A 38 -4.94 32.15 -4.02
CA GLY A 38 -5.15 33.21 -5.02
C GLY A 38 -3.88 33.65 -5.76
N GLU A 39 -2.79 32.88 -5.66
CA GLU A 39 -1.54 33.18 -6.38
C GLU A 39 -1.78 33.01 -7.89
N LYS A 40 -1.43 34.04 -8.68
CA LYS A 40 -1.52 33.98 -10.14
C LYS A 40 -0.43 33.06 -10.66
N ARG A 41 -0.82 32.15 -11.56
CA ARG A 41 0.08 31.19 -12.17
C ARG A 41 0.91 31.87 -13.25
N GLU A 42 2.23 31.82 -13.13
CA GLU A 42 3.16 32.39 -14.13
C GLU A 42 3.30 31.51 -15.38
N GLU A 43 3.13 30.19 -15.23
CA GLU A 43 3.34 29.22 -16.32
C GLU A 43 2.03 28.61 -16.87
N PRO A 44 2.01 28.19 -18.15
CA PRO A 44 0.87 27.50 -18.75
C PRO A 44 0.54 26.17 -18.05
N ARG A 45 -0.72 25.72 -18.17
CA ARG A 45 -1.15 24.44 -17.60
C ARG A 45 -0.52 23.28 -18.38
N PRO A 46 0.17 22.34 -17.71
CA PRO A 46 0.71 21.18 -18.40
C PRO A 46 -0.44 20.40 -19.01
N THR A 47 -0.23 19.93 -20.23
CA THR A 47 -1.15 19.05 -20.95
C THR A 47 -1.23 17.70 -20.24
N GLY A 48 -2.28 16.92 -20.50
CA GLY A 48 -2.41 15.57 -19.92
C GLY A 48 -1.22 14.66 -20.24
N ALA A 49 -0.62 14.80 -21.44
CA ALA A 49 0.58 14.08 -21.83
C ALA A 49 1.81 14.50 -21.01
N GLN A 50 1.95 15.80 -20.72
CA GLN A 50 3.03 16.30 -19.85
C GLN A 50 2.83 15.85 -18.39
N MET A 51 1.58 15.82 -17.91
CA MET A 51 1.27 15.27 -16.57
C MET A 51 1.62 13.78 -16.47
N LEU A 52 1.29 12.98 -17.49
CA LEU A 52 1.68 11.56 -17.53
C LEU A 52 3.20 11.37 -17.69
N GLY A 53 3.90 12.34 -18.30
CA GLY A 53 5.35 12.37 -18.39
C GLY A 53 6.05 12.67 -17.07
N MET A 54 5.35 13.30 -16.11
CA MET A 54 5.87 13.59 -14.76
C MET A 54 5.78 12.39 -13.81
N LEU A 55 5.10 11.31 -14.21
CA LEU A 55 4.99 10.10 -13.41
C LEU A 55 6.23 9.23 -13.56
N ASP A 56 6.68 8.68 -12.44
CA ASP A 56 7.68 7.63 -12.41
C ASP A 56 7.01 6.29 -12.81
N LYS A 57 7.15 5.99 -14.10
CA LYS A 57 6.58 4.79 -14.73
C LYS A 57 7.25 3.50 -14.24
N GLU A 58 8.53 3.58 -13.89
CA GLU A 58 9.27 2.44 -13.37
C GLU A 58 8.77 2.08 -11.97
N ARG A 59 8.57 3.10 -11.12
CA ARG A 59 7.93 2.94 -9.81
C ARG A 59 6.52 2.37 -9.90
N LEU A 60 5.71 2.86 -10.85
CA LEU A 60 4.37 2.30 -11.12
C LEU A 60 4.44 0.83 -11.51
N GLY A 61 5.41 0.46 -12.36
CA GLY A 61 5.67 -0.92 -12.76
C GLY A 61 6.03 -1.83 -11.58
N HIS A 62 6.95 -1.39 -10.71
CA HIS A 62 7.32 -2.12 -9.50
C HIS A 62 6.12 -2.33 -8.56
N ASN A 63 5.35 -1.26 -8.29
CA ASN A 63 4.15 -1.35 -7.45
C ASN A 63 3.08 -2.27 -8.06
N GLY A 64 2.87 -2.21 -9.37
CA GLY A 64 1.96 -3.12 -10.07
C GLY A 64 2.41 -4.57 -9.99
N LEU A 65 3.70 -4.84 -10.20
CA LEU A 65 4.26 -6.19 -10.09
C LEU A 65 4.13 -6.74 -8.66
N PHE A 66 4.42 -5.92 -7.65
CA PHE A 66 4.18 -6.30 -6.26
C PHE A 66 2.71 -6.63 -6.02
N GLY A 67 1.79 -5.81 -6.51
CA GLY A 67 0.35 -6.06 -6.39
C GLY A 67 -0.10 -7.37 -7.04
N LEU A 68 0.46 -7.73 -8.21
CA LEU A 68 0.17 -9.01 -8.86
C LEU A 68 0.63 -10.20 -8.00
N LEU A 69 1.86 -10.14 -7.47
CA LEU A 69 2.42 -11.19 -6.62
C LEU A 69 1.67 -11.32 -5.29
N ALA A 70 1.47 -10.19 -4.60
CA ALA A 70 0.71 -10.12 -3.36
C ALA A 70 -0.72 -10.63 -3.57
N GLY A 71 -1.37 -10.31 -4.70
CA GLY A 71 -2.70 -10.79 -5.02
C GLY A 71 -2.80 -12.31 -5.18
N GLY A 72 -1.73 -12.96 -5.64
CA GLY A 72 -1.64 -14.41 -5.67
C GLY A 72 -1.64 -15.00 -4.26
N VAL A 73 -0.80 -14.47 -3.37
CA VAL A 73 -0.68 -14.91 -1.98
C VAL A 73 -1.97 -14.63 -1.19
N ILE A 74 -2.50 -13.41 -1.27
CA ILE A 74 -3.74 -13.01 -0.60
C ILE A 74 -4.91 -13.84 -1.12
N GLY A 75 -4.98 -14.10 -2.44
CA GLY A 75 -6.03 -14.94 -3.02
C GLY A 75 -6.01 -16.38 -2.47
N GLN A 76 -4.84 -16.95 -2.16
CA GLN A 76 -4.76 -18.24 -1.49
C GLN A 76 -5.18 -18.15 -0.02
N TYR A 77 -4.72 -17.12 0.69
CA TYR A 77 -5.11 -16.86 2.07
C TYR A 77 -6.64 -16.74 2.23
N GLU A 78 -7.28 -15.91 1.42
CA GLU A 78 -8.75 -15.73 1.44
C GLU A 78 -9.52 -17.02 1.11
N HIS A 79 -8.94 -17.89 0.27
CA HIS A 79 -9.53 -19.19 -0.04
C HIS A 79 -9.40 -20.18 1.13
N LEU A 80 -8.37 -20.04 1.96
CA LEU A 80 -8.11 -20.89 3.12
C LEU A 80 -8.85 -20.45 4.38
N ILE A 81 -9.11 -19.15 4.58
CA ILE A 81 -9.77 -18.62 5.78
C ILE A 81 -11.08 -19.38 6.12
N PRO A 82 -12.04 -19.56 5.20
CA PRO A 82 -13.30 -20.23 5.53
C PRO A 82 -13.12 -21.72 5.83
N ARG A 83 -12.01 -22.33 5.41
CA ARG A 83 -11.68 -23.73 5.73
C ARG A 83 -11.13 -23.87 7.15
N ILE A 84 -10.43 -22.86 7.64
CA ILE A 84 -9.81 -22.86 8.98
C ILE A 84 -10.84 -22.46 10.04
N PHE A 85 -11.58 -21.37 9.79
CA PHE A 85 -12.49 -20.79 10.78
C PHE A 85 -13.96 -21.11 10.54
N GLY A 86 -14.30 -21.74 9.41
CA GLY A 86 -15.68 -21.93 8.99
C GLY A 86 -16.26 -20.69 8.29
N PRO A 87 -17.57 -20.70 7.98
CA PRO A 87 -18.23 -19.60 7.29
C PRO A 87 -18.17 -18.31 8.12
N LEU A 88 -17.62 -17.25 7.53
CA LEU A 88 -17.55 -15.92 8.16
C LEU A 88 -18.92 -15.22 8.24
N THR A 89 -19.88 -15.65 7.41
CA THR A 89 -21.21 -15.08 7.34
C THR A 89 -22.04 -15.48 8.54
N ARG A 90 -22.76 -14.52 9.15
CA ARG A 90 -23.72 -14.74 10.25
C ARG A 90 -23.12 -15.34 11.53
N HIS A 91 -21.79 -15.47 11.61
CA HIS A 91 -21.06 -15.88 12.82
C HIS A 91 -19.97 -14.87 13.15
N ILE A 92 -20.08 -14.23 14.32
CA ILE A 92 -19.18 -13.14 14.71
C ILE A 92 -17.79 -13.63 15.10
N THR A 93 -17.69 -14.75 15.83
CA THR A 93 -16.42 -15.33 16.30
C THR A 93 -15.44 -15.64 15.17
N PRO A 94 -15.79 -16.43 14.12
CA PRO A 94 -14.85 -16.71 13.04
C PRO A 94 -14.47 -15.45 12.24
N CYS A 95 -15.39 -14.48 12.13
CA CYS A 95 -15.11 -13.19 11.50
C CYS A 95 -14.05 -12.40 12.29
N LEU A 96 -14.18 -12.32 13.62
CA LEU A 96 -13.19 -11.65 14.49
C LEU A 96 -11.84 -12.37 14.49
N LEU A 97 -11.83 -13.72 14.50
CA LEU A 97 -10.59 -14.49 14.42
C LEU A 97 -9.87 -14.27 13.09
N ALA A 98 -10.62 -14.26 11.98
CA ALA A 98 -10.05 -14.01 10.67
C ALA A 98 -9.56 -12.56 10.51
N LEU A 99 -10.28 -11.57 11.05
CA LEU A 99 -9.81 -10.18 11.11
C LEU A 99 -8.55 -10.05 11.98
N GLY A 100 -8.50 -10.73 13.13
CA GLY A 100 -7.33 -10.78 13.99
C GLY A 100 -6.12 -11.38 13.27
N LEU A 101 -6.30 -12.50 12.57
CA LEU A 101 -5.26 -13.11 11.75
C LEU A 101 -4.79 -12.17 10.63
N GLN A 102 -5.72 -11.49 9.96
CA GLN A 102 -5.40 -10.49 8.94
C GLN A 102 -4.52 -9.38 9.53
N GLN A 103 -4.89 -8.83 10.68
CA GLN A 103 -4.22 -7.66 11.27
C GLN A 103 -2.91 -7.98 11.96
N LEU A 104 -2.80 -9.14 12.62
CA LEU A 104 -1.63 -9.48 13.43
C LEU A 104 -0.55 -10.22 12.64
N LEU A 105 -0.90 -10.86 11.52
CA LEU A 105 0.05 -11.65 10.75
C LEU A 105 0.09 -11.23 9.28
N VAL A 106 -1.04 -11.26 8.58
CA VAL A 106 -1.04 -11.08 7.12
C VAL A 106 -0.66 -9.66 6.71
N THR A 107 -1.28 -8.65 7.29
CA THR A 107 -1.02 -7.24 6.97
C THR A 107 0.43 -6.83 7.33
N PRO A 108 0.97 -7.13 8.53
CA PRO A 108 2.37 -6.87 8.83
C PRO A 108 3.33 -7.53 7.83
N LEU A 109 3.09 -8.77 7.44
CA LEU A 109 3.91 -9.47 6.45
C LEU A 109 3.84 -8.80 5.06
N ILE A 110 2.66 -8.35 4.63
CA ILE A 110 2.49 -7.61 3.38
C ILE A 110 3.26 -6.29 3.43
N LEU A 111 3.11 -5.53 4.51
CA LEU A 111 3.79 -4.24 4.69
C LEU A 111 5.30 -4.40 4.72
N TRP A 112 5.80 -5.34 5.51
CA TRP A 112 7.23 -5.62 5.62
C TRP A 112 7.81 -6.08 4.27
N SER A 113 7.11 -6.97 3.56
CA SER A 113 7.52 -7.41 2.22
C SER A 113 7.49 -6.26 1.22
N TYR A 114 6.48 -5.39 1.28
CA TYR A 114 6.35 -4.23 0.39
C TYR A 114 7.51 -3.27 0.55
N PHE A 115 7.74 -2.80 1.78
CA PHE A 115 8.77 -1.80 2.06
C PHE A 115 10.16 -2.34 1.71
N ASN A 116 10.46 -3.60 2.04
CA ASN A 116 11.72 -4.22 1.63
C ASN A 116 11.84 -4.36 0.11
N ALA A 117 10.82 -4.87 -0.58
CA ALA A 117 10.87 -5.08 -2.03
C ALA A 117 11.05 -3.76 -2.78
N MET A 118 10.35 -2.70 -2.38
CA MET A 118 10.47 -1.38 -3.01
C MET A 118 11.81 -0.71 -2.69
N THR A 119 12.31 -0.86 -1.46
CA THR A 119 13.62 -0.32 -1.07
C THR A 119 14.76 -1.04 -1.82
N ALA A 120 14.68 -2.36 -1.95
CA ALA A 120 15.64 -3.15 -2.71
C ALA A 120 15.58 -2.87 -4.22
N GLY A 121 14.38 -2.88 -4.80
CA GLY A 121 14.18 -2.67 -6.25
C GLY A 121 14.60 -1.27 -6.71
N ARG A 122 14.61 -0.28 -5.82
CA ARG A 122 15.00 1.11 -6.13
C ARG A 122 16.39 1.49 -5.64
N GLY A 123 17.20 0.51 -5.25
CA GLY A 123 18.60 0.73 -4.89
C GLY A 123 18.85 1.41 -3.53
N GLY A 124 17.81 1.58 -2.69
CA GLY A 124 17.95 2.21 -1.37
C GLY A 124 18.88 1.45 -0.41
N LEU A 125 18.98 0.13 -0.57
CA LEU A 125 19.94 -0.70 0.19
C LEU A 125 21.40 -0.50 -0.23
N SER A 126 21.64 0.03 -1.43
CA SER A 126 22.97 0.26 -1.99
C SER A 126 23.40 1.73 -1.97
N ASP A 127 22.49 2.66 -1.61
CA ASP A 127 22.76 4.10 -1.59
C ASP A 127 23.22 4.56 -0.19
N PRO A 128 24.47 5.04 -0.03
CA PRO A 128 24.98 5.55 1.24
C PRO A 128 24.25 6.82 1.74
N SER A 129 23.55 7.55 0.86
CA SER A 129 22.82 8.78 1.20
C SER A 129 21.49 8.48 1.91
N PHE A 130 20.77 7.44 1.46
CA PHE A 130 19.59 6.85 2.10
C PHE A 130 19.86 6.50 3.57
N MET A 131 21.03 5.94 3.87
CA MET A 131 21.43 5.59 5.25
C MET A 131 21.95 6.77 6.09
N ARG A 132 22.25 7.93 5.47
CA ARG A 132 22.72 9.13 6.18
C ARG A 132 21.58 10.04 6.66
N GLU A 133 20.50 10.15 5.89
CA GLU A 133 19.37 11.03 6.23
C GLU A 133 18.53 10.52 7.40
N HIS A 134 18.45 9.20 7.59
CA HIS A 134 17.71 8.59 8.70
C HIS A 134 18.59 8.36 9.94
N SER A 135 19.54 9.28 10.15
CA SER A 135 20.61 9.27 11.15
C SER A 135 20.27 8.53 12.45
N PHE A 136 20.66 7.26 12.51
CA PHE A 136 20.70 6.48 13.75
C PHE A 136 21.82 7.02 14.64
N GLY A 137 21.43 7.57 15.78
CA GLY A 137 22.37 7.89 16.86
C GLY A 137 23.28 6.70 17.17
N ALA A 138 24.59 6.95 17.14
CA ALA A 138 25.67 6.13 17.69
C ALA A 138 26.01 4.76 17.06
N HIS A 139 25.29 4.23 16.05
CA HIS A 139 25.61 2.91 15.48
C HIS A 139 25.95 2.98 13.99
N ARG A 140 27.20 3.39 13.69
CA ARG A 140 27.80 3.44 12.34
C ARG A 140 28.09 2.03 11.78
N ARG A 141 27.06 1.24 11.48
CA ARG A 141 27.16 0.14 10.51
C ARG A 141 25.98 0.20 9.55
N HIS A 142 26.34 0.40 8.29
CA HIS A 142 25.48 0.55 7.12
C HIS A 142 24.92 -0.82 6.70
N ASP A 143 24.21 -1.48 7.60
CA ASP A 143 23.78 -2.88 7.44
C ASP A 143 22.26 -2.96 7.18
N LEU A 144 21.86 -3.94 6.38
CA LEU A 144 20.47 -4.24 6.01
C LEU A 144 19.54 -4.36 7.23
N ALA A 145 20.06 -4.88 8.34
CA ALA A 145 19.34 -4.98 9.62
C ALA A 145 18.91 -3.62 10.20
N SER A 146 19.67 -2.56 9.94
CA SER A 146 19.35 -1.19 10.38
C SER A 146 18.15 -0.63 9.61
N VAL A 147 18.09 -0.90 8.30
CA VAL A 147 16.97 -0.51 7.43
C VAL A 147 15.71 -1.30 7.80
N GLU A 148 15.83 -2.61 8.01
CA GLU A 148 14.70 -3.43 8.47
C GLU A 148 14.17 -2.95 9.82
N ARG A 149 15.07 -2.59 10.74
CA ARG A 149 14.69 -2.03 12.04
C ARG A 149 13.91 -0.72 11.86
N HIS A 150 14.39 0.19 11.02
CA HIS A 150 13.67 1.43 10.72
C HIS A 150 12.26 1.16 10.16
N ILE A 151 12.17 0.26 9.17
CA ILE A 151 10.89 -0.14 8.58
C ILE A 151 9.94 -0.65 9.66
N LEU A 152 10.41 -1.55 10.55
CA LEU A 152 9.55 -2.19 11.55
C LEU A 152 9.09 -1.23 12.66
N TYR A 153 9.98 -0.35 13.14
CA TYR A 153 9.71 0.47 14.31
C TYR A 153 9.19 1.88 14.00
N ASP A 154 9.58 2.45 12.86
CA ASP A 154 9.30 3.86 12.56
C ASP A 154 8.30 4.01 11.40
N VAL A 155 8.41 3.20 10.35
CA VAL A 155 7.59 3.34 9.14
C VAL A 155 6.31 2.50 9.20
N MET A 156 6.39 1.21 9.56
CA MET A 156 5.28 0.26 9.52
C MET A 156 4.13 0.52 10.50
N PRO A 157 4.33 1.05 11.74
CA PRO A 157 3.25 1.16 12.72
C PRO A 157 2.04 1.99 12.25
N TYR A 158 2.28 3.13 11.60
CA TYR A 158 1.21 3.99 11.09
C TYR A 158 0.36 3.32 10.00
N PRO A 159 0.91 2.81 8.89
CA PRO A 159 0.13 2.13 7.86
C PRO A 159 -0.52 0.84 8.34
N LEU A 160 0.06 0.16 9.33
CA LEU A 160 -0.59 -0.97 10.01
C LEU A 160 -1.84 -0.50 10.77
N LEU A 161 -1.76 0.59 11.54
CA LEU A 161 -2.90 1.18 12.21
C LEU A 161 -3.99 1.61 11.21
N VAL A 162 -3.61 2.30 10.13
CA VAL A 162 -4.56 2.75 9.08
C VAL A 162 -5.24 1.56 8.40
N SER A 163 -4.57 0.41 8.29
CA SER A 163 -5.14 -0.78 7.66
C SER A 163 -6.39 -1.32 8.38
N TRP A 164 -6.60 -0.99 9.66
CA TRP A 164 -7.85 -1.29 10.36
C TRP A 164 -9.06 -0.62 9.71
N GLY A 165 -8.88 0.59 9.19
CA GLY A 165 -9.91 1.30 8.42
C GLY A 165 -10.22 0.67 7.06
N VAL A 166 -9.35 -0.22 6.57
CA VAL A 166 -9.56 -0.99 5.34
C VAL A 166 -10.23 -2.32 5.64
N TYR A 167 -9.62 -3.14 6.52
CA TYR A 167 -10.07 -4.52 6.69
C TYR A 167 -11.32 -4.64 7.56
N THR A 168 -11.49 -3.82 8.60
CA THR A 168 -12.67 -3.88 9.48
C THR A 168 -14.00 -3.78 8.71
N PRO A 169 -14.24 -2.75 7.86
CA PRO A 169 -15.48 -2.66 7.11
C PRO A 169 -15.66 -3.82 6.10
N LEU A 170 -14.57 -4.34 5.52
CA LEU A 170 -14.63 -5.50 4.63
C LEU A 170 -15.05 -6.78 5.36
N PHE A 171 -14.55 -7.00 6.57
CA PHE A 171 -14.96 -8.12 7.43
C PHE A 171 -16.38 -7.95 7.97
N ILE A 172 -16.83 -6.73 8.27
CA ILE A 172 -18.25 -6.45 8.59
C ILE A 172 -19.15 -6.84 7.42
N LEU A 173 -18.79 -6.47 6.18
CA LEU A 173 -19.57 -6.89 5.00
C LEU A 173 -19.55 -8.41 4.79
N ALA A 174 -18.41 -9.06 5.01
CA ALA A 174 -18.29 -10.50 4.94
C ALA A 174 -19.20 -11.18 5.97
N TYR A 175 -19.32 -10.62 7.18
CA TYR A 175 -20.23 -11.10 8.21
C TYR A 175 -21.71 -10.96 7.82
N ILE A 176 -22.11 -9.82 7.26
CA ILE A 176 -23.50 -9.56 6.84
C ILE A 176 -23.88 -10.40 5.60
N GLY A 177 -22.90 -10.85 4.81
CA GLY A 177 -23.10 -11.68 3.61
C GLY A 177 -23.48 -10.88 2.35
N GLN A 178 -23.23 -9.57 2.34
CA GLN A 178 -23.50 -8.73 1.18
C GLN A 178 -22.33 -8.74 0.19
N HIS A 179 -22.39 -9.61 -0.81
CA HIS A 179 -21.33 -9.73 -1.83
C HIS A 179 -21.45 -8.77 -3.01
N ARG A 180 -22.60 -8.14 -3.25
CA ARG A 180 -22.86 -7.35 -4.47
C ARG A 180 -22.15 -6.00 -4.54
N ALA A 181 -21.65 -5.46 -3.41
CA ALA A 181 -20.93 -4.19 -3.34
C ALA A 181 -19.44 -4.34 -2.96
N SER A 182 -18.94 -5.58 -2.84
CA SER A 182 -17.63 -5.84 -2.24
C SER A 182 -16.48 -5.24 -3.06
N THR A 183 -16.49 -5.35 -4.38
CA THR A 183 -15.36 -4.89 -5.21
C THR A 183 -15.20 -3.38 -5.23
N VAL A 184 -16.30 -2.61 -5.33
CA VAL A 184 -16.25 -1.14 -5.35
C VAL A 184 -15.76 -0.62 -4.00
N LEU A 185 -16.33 -1.11 -2.90
CA LEU A 185 -15.87 -0.71 -1.58
C LEU A 185 -14.41 -1.13 -1.34
N SER A 186 -14.02 -2.34 -1.74
CA SER A 186 -12.63 -2.78 -1.66
C SER A 186 -11.70 -1.85 -2.43
N CYS A 187 -12.06 -1.40 -3.63
CA CYS A 187 -11.28 -0.39 -4.35
C CYS A 187 -11.19 0.93 -3.56
N CYS A 188 -12.33 1.45 -3.07
CA CYS A 188 -12.38 2.71 -2.32
C CYS A 188 -11.54 2.69 -1.04
N LEU A 189 -11.31 1.51 -0.45
CA LEU A 189 -10.51 1.36 0.76
C LEU A 189 -9.04 1.02 0.46
N HIS A 190 -8.79 0.09 -0.46
CA HIS A 190 -7.43 -0.35 -0.78
C HIS A 190 -6.64 0.69 -1.57
N VAL A 191 -7.25 1.39 -2.54
CA VAL A 191 -6.53 2.35 -3.38
C VAL A 191 -5.91 3.49 -2.54
N PRO A 192 -6.65 4.16 -1.63
CA PRO A 192 -6.06 5.17 -0.77
C PRO A 192 -4.98 4.61 0.17
N TRP A 193 -5.19 3.41 0.70
CA TRP A 193 -4.20 2.77 1.58
C TRP A 193 -2.90 2.46 0.82
N CYS A 194 -2.98 1.87 -0.38
CA CYS A 194 -1.81 1.65 -1.24
C CYS A 194 -1.13 2.98 -1.64
N GLY A 195 -1.91 4.04 -1.86
CA GLY A 195 -1.37 5.38 -2.10
C GLY A 195 -0.57 5.91 -0.90
N LEU A 196 -1.11 5.74 0.32
CA LEU A 196 -0.39 6.06 1.55
C LEU A 196 0.93 5.27 1.68
N LEU A 197 0.89 3.96 1.44
CA LEU A 197 2.11 3.12 1.50
C LEU A 197 3.16 3.60 0.52
N SER A 198 2.75 3.93 -0.70
CA SER A 198 3.67 4.44 -1.71
C SER A 198 4.22 5.80 -1.31
N HIS A 199 3.40 6.69 -0.75
CA HIS A 199 3.85 7.97 -0.24
C HIS A 199 4.90 7.81 0.86
N MET A 200 4.61 7.01 1.89
CA MET A 200 5.55 6.74 3.00
C MET A 200 6.85 6.11 2.51
N GLN A 201 6.78 5.17 1.57
CA GLN A 201 7.98 4.60 0.94
C GLN A 201 8.88 5.65 0.27
N LYS A 202 8.33 6.81 -0.13
CA LYS A 202 9.03 7.90 -0.83
C LYS A 202 9.29 9.13 0.06
N THR A 203 8.88 9.11 1.32
CA THR A 203 9.12 10.23 2.25
C THR A 203 9.92 9.79 3.46
N ASP A 204 9.69 8.55 3.90
CA ASP A 204 10.22 8.01 5.14
C ASP A 204 11.27 6.91 4.88
N LEU A 205 11.52 6.59 3.61
CA LEU A 205 12.51 5.60 3.22
C LEU A 205 13.39 6.17 2.10
N LEU A 206 12.83 6.43 0.91
CA LEU A 206 13.56 6.98 -0.26
C LEU A 206 13.48 8.49 -0.32
#